data_AF-A0A2W4LZX0-F1
#
_entry.id   AF-A0A2W4LZX0-F1
#
_cell.length_a   1.000
_cell.length_b   1.000
_cell.length_c   1.000
_cell.angle_alpha   90.00
_cell.angle_beta   90.00
_cell.angle_gamma   90.00
#
_symmetry.space_group_name_H-M   'P 1'
#
loop_
_entity.id
_entity.type
_entity.pdbx_description
1 polymer ?
#
loop_
_entity_poly.entity_id
_entity_poly.type
_entity_poly.pdbx_seq_one_letter_code
_entity_poly.pdbx_strand_id
1 'polypeptide(L)' 'MLQRLVPEVQSDDLEPAGAGVRAQAYGREGRLLDDFHLRKLPRQLHVCNAPSPAATSSLSIGETVSDEILAALS' A
#
# COMPACT_ATOMS: atom_id res chain seq x y z
N MET A 1 3.58 -23.99 -1.92
CA MET A 1 3.87 -23.36 -0.61
C MET A 1 2.76 -23.63 0.39
N LEU A 2 1.48 -23.49 0.02
CA LEU A 2 0.34 -23.80 0.88
C LEU A 2 0.31 -25.26 1.39
N GLN A 3 0.38 -26.26 0.51
CA GLN A 3 0.44 -27.68 0.90
C GLN A 3 1.65 -28.07 1.77
N ARG A 4 2.73 -27.27 1.78
CA ARG A 4 3.85 -27.52 2.70
C ARG A 4 3.52 -27.08 4.14
N LEU A 5 2.63 -26.12 4.29
CA LEU A 5 2.19 -25.57 5.57
C LEU A 5 0.91 -26.28 6.07
N VAL A 6 0.04 -26.70 5.14
CA VAL A 6 -1.23 -27.39 5.41
C VAL A 6 -1.33 -28.58 4.44
N PRO A 7 -0.77 -29.76 4.80
CA PRO A 7 -0.65 -30.92 3.90
C PRO A 7 -1.96 -31.48 3.35
N GLU A 8 -3.04 -31.33 4.09
CA GLU A 8 -4.37 -31.84 3.73
C GLU A 8 -5.03 -31.07 2.57
N VAL A 9 -4.60 -29.84 2.27
CA VAL A 9 -5.18 -29.03 1.18
C VAL A 9 -4.98 -29.73 -0.17
N GLN A 10 -6.06 -29.95 -0.90
CA GLN A 10 -6.07 -30.49 -2.25
C GLN A 10 -6.35 -29.38 -3.27
N SER A 11 -6.11 -29.68 -4.55
CA SER A 11 -6.40 -28.74 -5.64
C SER A 11 -7.90 -28.38 -5.72
N ASP A 12 -8.77 -29.32 -5.37
CA ASP A 12 -10.22 -29.13 -5.40
C ASP A 12 -10.74 -28.20 -4.28
N ASP A 13 -9.89 -27.88 -3.29
CA ASP A 13 -10.20 -26.91 -2.22
C ASP A 13 -9.92 -25.46 -2.65
N LEU A 14 -9.36 -25.25 -3.85
CA LEU A 14 -8.93 -23.93 -4.34
C LEU A 14 -9.79 -23.44 -5.50
N GLU A 15 -10.12 -22.15 -5.46
CA GLU A 15 -10.75 -21.45 -6.58
C GLU A 15 -9.83 -20.36 -7.15
N PRO A 16 -9.96 -20.01 -8.44
CA PRO A 16 -9.21 -18.90 -9.02
C PRO A 16 -9.49 -17.58 -8.29
N ALA A 17 -8.43 -16.88 -7.90
CA ALA A 17 -8.50 -15.55 -7.32
C ALA A 17 -7.88 -14.49 -8.25
N GLY A 18 -8.27 -13.24 -8.06
CA GLY A 18 -7.69 -12.11 -8.77
C GLY A 18 -6.21 -11.87 -8.40
N ALA A 19 -5.43 -11.37 -9.36
CA ALA A 19 -4.09 -10.86 -9.10
C ALA A 19 -4.16 -9.36 -8.73
N GLY A 20 -3.31 -8.94 -7.80
CA GLY A 20 -3.18 -7.54 -7.38
C GLY A 20 -1.74 -7.04 -7.46
N VAL A 21 -1.57 -5.76 -7.77
CA VAL A 21 -0.27 -5.07 -7.76
C VAL A 21 -0.26 -4.06 -6.61
N ARG A 22 0.82 -4.07 -5.81
CA ARG A 22 0.99 -3.10 -4.73
C ARG A 22 1.63 -1.83 -5.26
N ALA A 23 1.16 -0.67 -4.80
CA ALA A 23 1.83 0.61 -4.99
C ALA A 23 3.05 0.71 -4.05
N GLN A 24 4.07 -0.10 -4.36
CA GLN A 24 5.27 -0.29 -3.57
C GLN A 24 6.46 0.40 -4.27
N ALA A 25 7.11 1.34 -3.57
CA ALA A 25 8.22 2.13 -4.08
C ALA A 25 9.58 1.65 -3.54
N TYR A 26 10.61 1.91 -4.34
CA TYR A 26 12.02 1.75 -3.98
C TYR A 26 12.66 3.11 -3.71
N GLY A 27 13.38 3.23 -2.61
CA GLY A 27 14.26 4.35 -2.32
C GLY A 27 15.53 4.30 -3.18
N ARG A 28 16.26 5.42 -3.21
CA ARG A 28 17.51 5.56 -3.98
C ARG A 28 18.60 4.55 -3.56
N GLU A 29 18.52 4.06 -2.33
CA GLU A 29 19.43 3.06 -1.77
C GLU A 29 19.07 1.62 -2.18
N GLY A 30 18.06 1.44 -3.05
CA GLY A 30 17.62 0.12 -3.51
C GLY A 30 16.81 -0.66 -2.47
N ARG A 31 16.27 0.03 -1.46
CA ARG A 31 15.42 -0.57 -0.41
C ARG A 31 13.95 -0.23 -0.64
N LEU A 32 13.07 -1.15 -0.24
CA LEU A 32 11.64 -0.89 -0.21
C LEU A 32 11.34 0.20 0.82
N LEU A 33 10.42 1.09 0.48
CA LEU A 33 9.84 2.00 1.47
C LEU A 33 8.79 1.26 2.29
N ASP A 34 8.99 1.20 3.60
CA ASP A 34 8.11 0.46 4.51
C ASP A 34 6.82 1.23 4.85
N ASP A 35 6.83 2.56 4.69
CA ASP A 35 5.72 3.45 5.08
C ASP A 35 5.21 4.30 3.90
N PHE A 36 4.09 4.99 4.07
CA PHE A 36 3.54 5.91 3.08
C PHE A 36 4.57 6.94 2.64
N HIS A 37 4.62 7.21 1.34
CA HIS A 37 5.49 8.25 0.79
C HIS A 37 4.66 9.31 0.11
N LEU A 38 4.54 10.49 0.75
CA LEU A 38 3.84 11.63 0.21
C LEU A 38 4.82 12.61 -0.45
N ARG A 39 4.55 13.01 -1.70
CA ARG A 39 5.34 14.02 -2.41
C ARG A 39 4.51 15.26 -2.67
N LYS A 40 4.95 16.39 -2.11
CA LYS A 40 4.35 17.72 -2.30
C LYS A 40 4.98 18.44 -3.48
N LEU A 41 4.14 19.07 -4.30
CA LEU A 41 4.51 19.98 -5.39
C LEU A 41 3.56 21.19 -5.32
N PRO A 42 3.82 22.28 -6.08
CA PRO A 42 2.90 23.42 -6.11
C PRO A 42 1.46 22.95 -6.43
N ARG A 43 0.56 23.16 -5.46
CA ARG A 43 -0.86 22.80 -5.51
C ARG A 43 -1.15 21.31 -5.75
N GLN A 44 -0.23 20.42 -5.39
CA GLN A 44 -0.35 18.96 -5.64
C GLN A 44 0.22 18.16 -4.48
N LEU A 45 -0.47 17.07 -4.12
CA LEU A 45 -0.01 16.06 -3.17
C LEU A 45 -0.14 14.68 -3.80
N HIS A 46 0.98 13.96 -3.93
CA HIS A 46 1.01 12.62 -4.50
C HIS A 46 1.25 11.58 -3.40
N VAL A 47 0.46 10.50 -3.41
CA VAL A 47 0.74 9.29 -2.62
C VAL A 47 1.56 8.35 -3.50
N CYS A 48 2.88 8.37 -3.32
CA CYS A 48 3.85 7.64 -4.17
C CYS A 48 4.20 6.24 -3.63
N ASN A 49 3.93 5.97 -2.36
CA ASN A 49 4.04 4.64 -1.76
C ASN A 49 2.85 4.45 -0.82
N ALA A 50 2.17 3.31 -0.93
CA ALA A 50 1.09 2.91 -0.04
C ALA A 50 1.19 1.40 0.19
N PRO A 51 2.19 0.96 0.98
CA PRO A 51 2.48 -0.44 1.18
C PRO A 51 1.45 -1.07 2.13
N SER A 52 1.56 -2.37 2.37
CA SER A 52 0.69 -3.04 3.34
C SER A 52 0.91 -2.47 4.74
N PRO A 53 -0.15 -2.15 5.50
CA PRO A 53 -1.55 -2.48 5.22
C PRO A 53 -2.38 -1.25 4.81
N ALA A 54 -2.10 -0.66 3.64
CA ALA A 54 -2.82 0.51 3.12
C ALA A 54 -4.34 0.38 3.12
N ALA A 55 -4.89 -0.81 2.87
CA ALA A 55 -6.33 -1.04 2.93
C ALA A 55 -6.89 -0.89 4.35
N THR A 56 -6.21 -1.44 5.37
CA THR A 56 -6.70 -1.36 6.76
C THR A 56 -6.45 0.02 7.37
N SER A 57 -5.40 0.71 6.95
CA SER A 57 -5.05 2.06 7.41
C SER A 57 -5.59 3.18 6.51
N SER A 58 -6.55 2.86 5.63
CA SER A 58 -7.06 3.76 4.58
C SER A 58 -7.66 5.06 5.13
N LEU A 59 -8.37 5.00 6.26
CA LEU A 59 -8.93 6.19 6.91
C LEU A 59 -7.85 7.08 7.53
N SER A 60 -6.88 6.49 8.24
CA SER A 60 -5.79 7.23 8.87
C SER A 60 -4.90 7.94 7.85
N ILE A 61 -4.58 7.30 6.72
CA ILE A 61 -3.86 7.98 5.64
C ILE A 61 -4.74 9.04 4.95
N GLY A 62 -6.05 8.81 4.85
CA GLY A 62 -7.00 9.79 4.34
C GLY A 62 -7.07 11.07 5.18
N GLU A 63 -7.05 10.94 6.51
CA GLU A 63 -6.94 12.08 7.45
C GLU A 63 -5.61 12.82 7.24
N THR A 64 -4.49 12.09 7.20
CA THR A 64 -3.16 12.68 6.98
C THR A 64 -3.10 13.46 5.66
N VAL A 65 -3.64 12.90 4.57
CA VAL A 65 -3.70 13.56 3.26
C VAL A 65 -4.57 14.82 3.33
N SER A 66 -5.69 14.77 4.06
CA SER A 66 -6.62 15.88 4.20
C SER A 66 -5.99 17.04 4.99
N ASP A 67 -5.34 16.73 6.11
CA ASP A 67 -4.63 17.71 6.94
C ASP A 67 -3.53 18.43 6.16
N GLU A 68 -2.76 17.68 5.37
CA GLU A 68 -1.70 18.24 4.53
C GLU A 68 -2.22 19.18 3.45
N ILE A 69 -3.39 18.88 2.88
CA ILE A 69 -4.04 19.75 1.90
C ILE A 69 -4.59 21.00 2.57
N LEU A 70 -5.26 20.87 3.73
CA LEU A 70 -5.82 22.00 4.46
C LEU A 70 -4.71 22.99 4.88
N ALA A 71 -3.58 22.49 5.37
CA ALA A 71 -2.42 23.31 5.73
C ALA A 71 -1.79 24.03 4.52
N ALA A 72 -1.95 23.52 3.30
CA ALA A 72 -1.44 24.16 2.09
C ALA A 72 -2.40 25.21 1.51
N LEU A 73 -3.63 25.30 2.03
CA LEU A 73 -4.67 26.26 1.62
C LEU A 73 -4.75 27.48 2.54
N SER A 74 -4.21 27.39 3.76
CA SER A 74 -4.06 28.51 4.70
C SER A 74 -2.91 29.43 4.29
#